data_AF-A0A6M8VXE8-F1
#
_entry.id   AF-A0A6M8VXE8-F1
#
_cell.length_a   1.000
_cell.length_b   1.000
_cell.length_c   1.000
_cell.angle_alpha   90.00
_cell.angle_beta   90.00
_cell.angle_gamma   90.00
#
_symmetry.space_group_name_H-M   'P 1'
#
loop_
_entity.id
_entity.type
_entity.pdbx_description
1 polymer ?
#
loop_
_entity_poly.entity_id
_entity_poly.type
_entity_poly.pdbx_seq_one_letter_code
_entity_poly.pdbx_strand_id
1 'polypeptide(L)'
;MCISTSASTRAVSILRASSASRGRVRPNGGARHGVYRVDAAGGVTGFLHKPTPADAASHGALRADGTVLVDTGVVCIDPQTAAGWLERGSALVREAHRGTAPQIDLYGDMLPAMIERRVLQGIDWRGDAELRAAVVPTCPFLHIGSSRELLDVLTDDVAHTDAWAPLESPGRRVRVLNSRVDAGLECPSGRVLIESSDLARAPVLSGDNILVGVPPELEAAVSLPAGWGVVCLPITDRSGGEAWTAVCFGIDDDFKTAMHAGGTFGNRAIGDVLEEAGLEAGQVWPGAMAGRVAGDQTLWTARLWTPAAARDMLAPDRVDAPGARAPGGWAAADRLSLHEVMVSVDHARLLALRDRVLGGA
;
A
#
# COMPACT_ATOMS: atom_id res chain seq x y z
N MET A 1 -25.76 10.38 10.32
CA MET A 1 -25.95 11.07 9.02
C MET A 1 -27.10 10.36 8.30
N CYS A 2 -28.32 10.90 8.35
CA CYS A 2 -29.48 10.29 7.70
C CYS A 2 -29.42 10.60 6.19
N ILE A 3 -29.14 9.59 5.38
CA ILE A 3 -29.25 9.67 3.92
C ILE A 3 -30.73 9.51 3.58
N SER A 4 -31.35 10.58 3.06
CA SER A 4 -32.73 10.58 2.60
C SER A 4 -32.87 9.67 1.37
N THR A 5 -33.72 8.66 1.48
CA THR A 5 -34.09 7.73 0.40
C THR A 5 -35.19 8.36 -0.46
N SER A 6 -34.83 8.98 -1.59
CA SER A 6 -35.75 9.18 -2.71
C SER A 6 -35.41 8.17 -3.81
N ALA A 7 -36.42 7.46 -4.32
CA ALA A 7 -36.34 6.38 -5.29
C ALA A 7 -35.90 6.83 -6.71
N SER A 8 -34.67 7.29 -6.82
CA SER A 8 -33.95 7.47 -8.09
C SER A 8 -32.58 6.81 -7.94
N THR A 9 -32.22 5.96 -8.90
CA THR A 9 -30.90 5.29 -9.05
C THR A 9 -29.77 6.30 -8.85
N ARG A 10 -28.96 6.15 -7.81
CA ARG A 10 -27.91 7.12 -7.42
C ARG A 10 -26.68 6.39 -6.89
N ALA A 11 -25.55 6.61 -7.55
CA ALA A 11 -24.24 6.40 -6.96
C ALA A 11 -23.78 7.72 -6.33
N VAL A 12 -23.45 7.71 -5.05
CA VAL A 12 -22.96 8.89 -4.32
C VAL A 12 -21.50 8.66 -3.96
N SER A 13 -20.58 9.38 -4.59
CA SER A 13 -19.20 9.47 -4.13
C SER A 13 -19.11 10.51 -3.01
N ILE A 14 -18.48 10.14 -1.90
CA ILE A 14 -18.22 11.09 -0.81
C ILE A 14 -16.94 11.85 -1.15
N LEU A 15 -17.12 13.10 -1.54
CA LEU A 15 -16.04 14.01 -1.87
C LEU A 15 -15.65 14.86 -0.68
N ARG A 16 -14.42 15.37 -0.69
CA ARG A 16 -13.97 16.36 0.29
C ARG A 16 -14.05 17.76 -0.31
N ALA A 17 -14.66 18.71 0.40
CA ALA A 17 -14.29 20.12 0.24
C ALA A 17 -13.48 20.47 1.46
N SER A 18 -12.17 20.47 1.33
CA SER A 18 -11.35 20.73 2.49
C SER A 18 -11.30 22.23 2.77
N SER A 19 -12.03 22.62 3.81
CA SER A 19 -11.55 23.68 4.68
C SER A 19 -10.64 23.03 5.73
N ALA A 20 -9.36 23.27 5.60
CA ALA A 20 -8.55 23.54 6.77
C ALA A 20 -7.66 24.66 6.34
N SER A 21 -8.21 25.87 6.45
CA SER A 21 -7.31 26.97 6.59
C SER A 21 -6.76 26.95 8.01
N ARG A 22 -5.44 26.96 8.10
CA ARG A 22 -4.65 27.72 7.13
C ARG A 22 -3.85 26.76 6.25
N GLY A 23 -4.20 26.31 5.04
CA GLY A 23 -5.12 26.69 3.95
C GLY A 23 -5.50 25.42 3.18
N ARG A 24 -6.77 25.29 2.74
CA ARG A 24 -7.21 24.84 1.40
C ARG A 24 -6.23 23.92 0.67
N VAL A 25 -6.63 22.71 0.24
CA VAL A 25 -5.76 21.89 -0.64
C VAL A 25 -5.42 22.70 -1.88
N ARG A 26 -4.22 23.28 -1.86
CA ARG A 26 -3.61 23.91 -3.01
C ARG A 26 -3.53 22.84 -4.09
N PRO A 27 -3.59 23.20 -5.37
CA PRO A 27 -3.63 22.20 -6.43
C PRO A 27 -2.51 21.13 -6.35
N ASN A 28 -1.36 21.40 -5.71
CA ASN A 28 -0.32 20.41 -5.41
C ASN A 28 -0.81 19.20 -4.58
N GLY A 29 -1.78 19.37 -3.67
CA GLY A 29 -2.33 18.24 -2.93
C GLY A 29 -3.35 17.42 -3.74
N GLY A 30 -3.84 17.93 -4.88
CA GLY A 30 -4.63 17.15 -5.84
C GLY A 30 -3.78 16.20 -6.69
N ALA A 31 -2.48 16.49 -6.85
CA ALA A 31 -1.57 15.71 -7.70
C ALA A 31 -1.31 14.27 -7.22
N ARG A 32 -1.76 13.92 -6.02
CA ARG A 32 -1.64 12.56 -5.47
C ARG A 32 -2.97 11.80 -5.46
N HIS A 33 -4.08 12.43 -5.88
CA HIS A 33 -5.42 11.88 -5.77
C HIS A 33 -6.27 12.03 -7.02
N GLY A 34 -7.38 11.31 -7.07
CA GLY A 34 -8.47 11.63 -7.97
C GLY A 34 -9.10 12.97 -7.62
N VAL A 35 -9.33 13.82 -8.62
CA VAL A 35 -10.01 15.11 -8.48
C VAL A 35 -11.29 15.09 -9.30
N TYR A 36 -12.43 15.34 -8.66
CA TYR A 36 -13.71 15.42 -9.36
C TYR A 36 -14.06 16.85 -9.74
N ARG A 37 -14.73 16.97 -10.89
CA ARG A 37 -15.46 18.18 -11.28
C ARG A 37 -16.93 17.98 -10.96
N VAL A 38 -17.52 18.96 -10.30
CA VAL A 38 -18.89 18.89 -9.79
C VAL A 38 -19.65 20.15 -10.17
N ASP A 39 -20.89 20.01 -10.62
CA ASP A 39 -21.77 21.13 -10.90
C ASP A 39 -22.39 21.74 -9.63
N ALA A 40 -23.17 22.81 -9.78
CA ALA A 40 -23.81 23.48 -8.65
C ALA A 40 -24.85 22.62 -7.90
N ALA A 41 -25.38 21.57 -8.54
CA ALA A 41 -26.35 20.64 -7.96
C ALA A 41 -25.70 19.41 -7.30
N GLY A 42 -24.36 19.32 -7.33
CA GLY A 42 -23.62 18.18 -6.81
C GLY A 42 -23.45 17.03 -7.80
N GLY A 43 -23.83 17.22 -9.07
CA GLY A 43 -23.63 16.23 -10.13
C GLY A 43 -22.16 16.15 -10.53
N VAL A 44 -21.61 14.93 -10.61
CA VAL A 44 -20.24 14.71 -11.05
C VAL A 44 -20.18 14.82 -12.58
N THR A 45 -19.36 15.74 -13.08
CA THR A 45 -19.25 16.07 -14.51
C THR A 45 -17.89 15.75 -15.11
N GLY A 46 -16.93 15.29 -14.29
CA GLY A 46 -15.58 14.98 -14.72
C GLY A 46 -14.73 14.39 -13.60
N PHE A 47 -13.67 13.69 -13.98
CA PHE A 47 -12.66 13.17 -13.07
C PHE A 47 -11.28 13.36 -13.68
N LEU A 48 -10.30 13.68 -12.84
CA LEU A 48 -8.89 13.80 -13.22
C LEU A 48 -8.09 12.88 -12.29
N HIS A 49 -7.33 11.95 -12.85
CA HIS A 49 -6.47 11.08 -12.07
C HIS A 49 -5.13 11.77 -11.82
N LYS A 50 -4.85 12.14 -10.55
CA LYS A 50 -3.58 12.74 -10.11
C LYS A 50 -3.14 13.95 -10.96
N PRO A 51 -4.01 14.96 -11.20
CA PRO A 51 -3.69 16.08 -12.08
C PRO A 51 -2.61 16.98 -11.51
N THR A 52 -1.79 17.58 -12.37
CA THR A 52 -0.98 18.72 -11.95
C THR A 52 -1.89 19.92 -11.61
N PRO A 53 -1.38 20.93 -10.89
CA PRO A 53 -2.09 22.19 -10.73
C PRO A 53 -2.59 22.84 -12.02
N ALA A 54 -1.78 22.81 -13.05
CA ALA A 54 -2.11 23.37 -14.35
C ALA A 54 -3.24 22.57 -15.01
N ASP A 55 -3.20 21.25 -14.91
CA ASP A 55 -4.26 20.37 -15.44
C ASP A 55 -5.59 20.60 -14.73
N ALA A 56 -5.58 20.68 -13.40
CA ALA A 56 -6.79 20.94 -12.63
C ALA A 56 -7.42 22.30 -13.00
N ALA A 57 -6.60 23.31 -13.25
CA ALA A 57 -7.06 24.63 -13.69
C ALA A 57 -7.64 24.58 -15.11
N SER A 58 -6.91 24.01 -16.08
CA SER A 58 -7.31 23.98 -17.49
C SER A 58 -8.58 23.15 -17.73
N HIS A 59 -8.85 22.17 -16.87
CA HIS A 59 -10.03 21.31 -16.95
C HIS A 59 -11.22 21.80 -16.10
N GLY A 60 -11.11 22.99 -15.49
CA GLY A 60 -12.19 23.60 -14.71
C GLY A 60 -12.51 22.86 -13.41
N ALA A 61 -11.54 22.15 -12.82
CA ALA A 61 -11.69 21.46 -11.55
C ALA A 61 -11.44 22.37 -10.33
N LEU A 62 -10.91 23.58 -10.56
CA LEU A 62 -10.75 24.60 -9.52
C LEU A 62 -12.09 25.22 -9.15
N ARG A 63 -12.36 25.26 -7.85
CA ARG A 63 -13.48 26.01 -7.27
C ARG A 63 -13.15 27.50 -7.20
N ALA A 64 -14.18 28.32 -6.99
CA ALA A 64 -14.05 29.77 -6.86
C ALA A 64 -13.06 30.22 -5.77
N ASP A 65 -12.79 29.36 -4.78
CA ASP A 65 -11.87 29.62 -3.68
C ASP A 65 -10.45 29.08 -3.93
N GLY A 66 -10.18 28.57 -5.14
CA GLY A 66 -8.89 28.00 -5.56
C GLY A 66 -8.63 26.56 -5.09
N THR A 67 -9.62 25.87 -4.52
CA THR A 67 -9.52 24.47 -4.09
C THR A 67 -9.96 23.49 -5.17
N VAL A 68 -9.64 22.22 -4.96
CA VAL A 68 -10.16 21.08 -5.74
C VAL A 68 -10.95 20.12 -4.83
N LEU A 69 -11.88 19.35 -5.41
CA LEU A 69 -12.60 18.29 -4.70
C LEU A 69 -11.83 16.97 -4.87
N VAL A 70 -11.31 16.46 -3.77
CA VAL A 70 -10.49 15.24 -3.75
C VAL A 70 -11.36 14.03 -3.44
N ASP A 71 -11.12 12.93 -4.15
CA ASP A 71 -11.71 11.61 -3.87
C ASP A 71 -11.20 11.08 -2.53
N THR A 72 -12.12 10.65 -1.68
CA THR A 72 -11.77 9.99 -0.41
C THR A 72 -11.54 8.49 -0.55
N GLY A 73 -11.84 7.92 -1.72
CA GLY A 73 -11.84 6.47 -1.93
C GLY A 73 -13.06 5.79 -1.31
N VAL A 74 -14.16 6.54 -1.12
CA VAL A 74 -15.42 6.02 -0.58
C VAL A 74 -16.56 6.34 -1.55
N VAL A 75 -17.18 5.29 -2.08
CA VAL A 75 -18.39 5.38 -2.90
C VAL A 75 -19.53 4.63 -2.22
N CYS A 76 -20.68 5.28 -2.11
CA CYS A 76 -21.93 4.67 -1.72
C CYS A 76 -22.75 4.35 -2.97
N ILE A 77 -23.15 3.09 -3.11
CA ILE A 77 -23.89 2.60 -4.27
C ILE A 77 -25.24 2.09 -3.77
N ASP A 78 -26.33 2.54 -4.37
CA ASP A 78 -27.65 1.99 -4.03
C ASP A 78 -27.77 0.53 -4.51
N PRO A 79 -28.58 -0.31 -3.84
CA PRO A 79 -28.68 -1.72 -4.17
C PRO A 79 -29.08 -2.02 -5.63
N GLN A 80 -29.89 -1.17 -6.26
CA GLN A 80 -30.34 -1.37 -7.64
C GLN A 80 -29.19 -1.10 -8.62
N THR A 81 -28.42 -0.04 -8.40
CA THR A 81 -27.20 0.24 -9.18
C THR A 81 -26.19 -0.91 -9.03
N ALA A 82 -25.94 -1.36 -7.80
CA ALA A 82 -25.02 -2.45 -7.53
C ALA A 82 -25.45 -3.76 -8.22
N ALA A 83 -26.75 -4.10 -8.15
CA ALA A 83 -27.30 -5.26 -8.86
C ALA A 83 -27.13 -5.14 -10.38
N GLY A 84 -27.39 -3.96 -10.95
CA GLY A 84 -27.21 -3.70 -12.37
C GLY A 84 -25.75 -3.85 -12.82
N TRP A 85 -24.79 -3.46 -11.98
CA TRP A 85 -23.36 -3.68 -12.26
C TRP A 85 -23.00 -5.17 -12.24
N LEU A 86 -23.48 -5.93 -11.26
CA LEU A 86 -23.23 -7.37 -11.17
C LEU A 86 -23.83 -8.14 -12.35
N GLU A 87 -25.00 -7.74 -12.83
CA GLU A 87 -25.65 -8.34 -13.98
C GLU A 87 -24.81 -8.11 -15.26
N ARG A 88 -24.47 -6.84 -15.53
CA ARG A 88 -23.66 -6.44 -16.70
C ARG A 88 -22.25 -7.04 -16.67
N GLY A 89 -21.65 -7.08 -15.48
CA GLY A 89 -20.33 -7.64 -15.22
C GLY A 89 -20.29 -9.15 -15.03
N SER A 90 -21.41 -9.87 -15.16
CA SER A 90 -21.49 -11.28 -14.77
C SER A 90 -20.48 -12.19 -15.47
N ALA A 91 -20.10 -11.89 -16.72
CA ALA A 91 -19.03 -12.59 -17.43
C ALA A 91 -17.67 -12.37 -16.76
N LEU A 92 -17.31 -11.12 -16.46
CA LEU A 92 -16.08 -10.76 -15.76
C LEU A 92 -16.03 -11.35 -14.35
N VAL A 93 -17.15 -11.38 -13.62
CA VAL A 93 -17.21 -12.01 -12.29
C VAL A 93 -16.91 -13.52 -12.39
N ARG A 94 -17.46 -14.21 -13.41
CA ARG A 94 -17.14 -15.62 -13.65
C ARG A 94 -15.68 -15.83 -14.03
N GLU A 95 -15.11 -14.94 -14.82
CA GLU A 95 -13.69 -14.98 -15.18
C GLU A 95 -12.80 -14.68 -13.95
N ALA A 96 -13.18 -13.74 -13.11
CA ALA A 96 -12.45 -13.39 -11.89
C ALA A 96 -12.46 -14.57 -10.91
N HIS A 97 -13.59 -15.27 -10.77
CA HIS A 97 -13.66 -16.49 -9.98
C HIS A 97 -12.76 -17.61 -10.51
N ARG A 98 -12.47 -17.62 -11.81
CA ARG A 98 -11.52 -18.53 -12.45
C ARG A 98 -10.08 -18.00 -12.48
N GLY A 99 -9.85 -16.79 -11.97
CA GLY A 99 -8.55 -16.12 -12.01
C GLY A 99 -8.10 -15.67 -13.41
N THR A 100 -9.03 -15.53 -14.37
CA THR A 100 -8.72 -15.19 -15.77
C THR A 100 -9.21 -13.81 -16.19
N ALA A 101 -9.89 -13.08 -15.30
CA ALA A 101 -10.38 -11.74 -15.62
C ALA A 101 -9.22 -10.74 -15.75
N PRO A 102 -9.35 -9.74 -16.64
CA PRO A 102 -8.47 -8.59 -16.61
C PRO A 102 -8.62 -7.85 -15.27
N GLN A 103 -7.54 -7.25 -14.78
CA GLN A 103 -7.60 -6.37 -13.62
C GLN A 103 -8.45 -5.14 -13.97
N ILE A 104 -9.42 -4.82 -13.11
CA ILE A 104 -10.29 -3.65 -13.22
C ILE A 104 -10.32 -2.99 -11.84
N ASP A 105 -9.90 -1.73 -11.78
CA ASP A 105 -10.01 -0.91 -10.57
C ASP A 105 -11.35 -0.17 -10.56
N LEU A 106 -12.10 -0.29 -9.47
CA LEU A 106 -13.37 0.39 -9.32
C LEU A 106 -13.19 1.92 -9.45
N TYR A 107 -12.18 2.48 -8.80
CA TYR A 107 -11.94 3.92 -8.71
C TYR A 107 -11.16 4.50 -9.90
N GLY A 108 -10.20 3.73 -10.42
CA GLY A 108 -9.31 4.12 -11.52
C GLY A 108 -9.89 3.84 -12.90
N ASP A 109 -10.71 2.80 -13.04
CA ASP A 109 -11.24 2.39 -14.34
C ASP A 109 -12.75 2.59 -14.45
N MET A 110 -13.52 2.01 -13.53
CA MET A 110 -14.99 1.98 -13.63
C MET A 110 -15.63 3.35 -13.39
N LEU A 111 -15.33 4.03 -12.28
CA LEU A 111 -15.92 5.34 -11.99
C LEU A 111 -15.58 6.38 -13.07
N PRO A 112 -14.32 6.52 -13.55
CA PRO A 112 -14.00 7.41 -14.65
C PRO A 112 -14.74 6.99 -15.92
N ALA A 113 -14.88 5.67 -16.17
CA ALA A 113 -15.62 5.21 -17.34
C ALA A 113 -17.10 5.63 -17.33
N MET A 114 -17.74 5.59 -16.16
CA MET A 114 -19.11 6.05 -15.98
C MET A 114 -19.25 7.56 -16.19
N ILE A 115 -18.29 8.35 -15.69
CA ILE A 115 -18.29 9.81 -15.79
C ILE A 115 -18.08 10.24 -17.24
N GLU A 116 -17.11 9.62 -17.92
CA GLU A 116 -16.74 9.89 -19.31
C GLU A 116 -17.68 9.25 -20.33
N ARG A 117 -18.60 8.39 -19.87
CA ARG A 117 -19.56 7.64 -20.71
C ARG A 117 -18.85 6.75 -21.74
N ARG A 118 -17.77 6.09 -21.32
CA ARG A 118 -17.02 5.14 -22.16
C ARG A 118 -17.37 3.70 -21.79
N VAL A 119 -17.27 2.83 -22.78
CA VAL A 119 -17.37 1.38 -22.60
C VAL A 119 -16.02 0.86 -22.08
N LEU A 120 -16.04 0.13 -20.97
CA LEU A 120 -14.85 -0.48 -20.36
C LEU A 120 -15.02 -2.00 -20.37
N GLN A 121 -14.05 -2.72 -20.94
CA GLN A 121 -14.12 -4.19 -21.11
C GLN A 121 -15.40 -4.65 -21.84
N GLY A 122 -15.84 -3.89 -22.84
CA GLY A 122 -17.05 -4.17 -23.59
C GLY A 122 -18.36 -3.90 -22.83
N ILE A 123 -18.30 -3.37 -21.61
CA ILE A 123 -19.46 -3.09 -20.76
C ILE A 123 -19.66 -1.59 -20.57
N ASP A 124 -20.90 -1.14 -20.76
CA ASP A 124 -21.35 0.17 -20.27
C ASP A 124 -21.80 0.04 -18.81
N TRP A 125 -20.91 0.46 -17.90
CA TRP A 125 -21.10 0.39 -16.46
C TRP A 125 -22.05 1.45 -15.90
N ARG A 126 -22.39 2.47 -16.69
CA ARG A 126 -23.22 3.57 -16.20
C ARG A 126 -24.66 3.10 -15.97
N GLY A 127 -25.22 2.37 -16.95
CA GLY A 127 -26.66 2.14 -17.01
C GLY A 127 -27.42 3.47 -16.86
N ASP A 128 -28.43 3.50 -16.00
CA ASP A 128 -29.22 4.69 -15.68
C ASP A 128 -28.67 5.48 -14.48
N ALA A 129 -27.54 5.07 -13.90
CA ALA A 129 -27.02 5.68 -12.68
C ALA A 129 -26.43 7.08 -12.95
N GLU A 130 -26.73 8.01 -12.04
CA GLU A 130 -26.09 9.32 -11.96
C GLU A 130 -25.10 9.33 -10.79
N LEU A 131 -23.86 9.81 -11.05
CA LEU A 131 -22.88 10.02 -10.00
C LEU A 131 -23.08 11.40 -9.38
N ARG A 132 -23.18 11.42 -8.05
CA ARG A 132 -23.27 12.64 -7.25
C ARG A 132 -22.17 12.70 -6.21
N ALA A 133 -21.78 13.92 -5.87
CA ALA A 133 -20.79 14.23 -4.87
C ALA A 133 -21.44 14.63 -3.54
N ALA A 134 -21.21 13.86 -2.47
CA ALA A 134 -21.49 14.28 -1.11
C ALA A 134 -20.24 14.89 -0.50
N VAL A 135 -20.25 16.20 -0.24
CA VAL A 135 -19.05 16.94 0.13
C VAL A 135 -18.91 17.05 1.66
N VAL A 136 -17.85 16.47 2.23
CA VAL A 136 -17.51 16.63 3.66
C VAL A 136 -16.74 17.94 3.87
N PRO A 137 -17.19 18.83 4.77
CA PRO A 137 -16.60 20.16 4.95
C PRO A 137 -15.25 20.17 5.70
N THR A 138 -15.06 19.20 6.60
CA THR A 138 -13.84 19.02 7.41
C THR A 138 -13.64 17.54 7.71
N CYS A 139 -12.47 17.00 7.39
CA CYS A 139 -12.05 15.65 7.75
C CYS A 139 -10.52 15.62 7.82
N PRO A 140 -9.92 15.04 8.90
CA PRO A 140 -8.51 14.68 8.89
C PRO A 140 -8.33 13.59 7.84
N PHE A 141 -7.83 13.99 6.68
CA PHE A 141 -7.61 13.08 5.57
C PHE A 141 -6.16 12.64 5.62
N LEU A 142 -5.98 11.36 5.95
CA LEU A 142 -4.69 10.71 5.94
C LEU A 142 -4.57 9.88 4.66
N HIS A 143 -3.68 10.29 3.77
CA HIS A 143 -3.23 9.43 2.68
C HIS A 143 -1.77 9.10 2.91
N ILE A 144 -1.54 7.82 3.15
CA ILE A 144 -0.21 7.26 3.25
C ILE A 144 0.12 6.74 1.85
N GLY A 145 0.93 7.50 1.11
CA GLY A 145 1.38 7.14 -0.23
C GLY A 145 2.74 6.44 -0.24
N SER A 146 3.47 6.45 0.89
CA SER A 146 4.78 5.82 1.05
C SER A 146 5.02 5.34 2.48
N SER A 147 5.98 4.44 2.65
CA SER A 147 6.43 3.96 3.96
C SER A 147 6.98 5.09 4.84
N ARG A 148 7.70 6.06 4.26
CA ARG A 148 8.11 7.28 4.97
C ARG A 148 6.93 8.08 5.50
N GLU A 149 5.91 8.31 4.67
CA GLU A 149 4.70 9.03 5.10
C GLU A 149 3.94 8.28 6.19
N LEU A 150 3.88 6.94 6.13
CA LEU A 150 3.31 6.10 7.20
C LEU A 150 4.03 6.36 8.52
N LEU A 151 5.35 6.27 8.48
CA LEU A 151 6.21 6.44 9.65
C LEU A 151 6.07 7.85 10.22
N ASP A 152 6.16 8.89 9.38
CA ASP A 152 6.02 10.28 9.80
C ASP A 152 4.68 10.52 10.48
N VAL A 153 3.58 10.10 9.86
CA VAL A 153 2.23 10.33 10.39
C VAL A 153 2.03 9.63 11.73
N LEU A 154 2.40 8.35 11.81
CA LEU A 154 2.10 7.57 13.01
C LEU A 154 3.00 7.96 14.17
N THR A 155 4.25 8.37 13.90
CA THR A 155 5.23 8.64 14.95
C THR A 155 5.32 10.12 15.35
N ASP A 156 4.88 11.06 14.51
CA ASP A 156 4.79 12.48 14.90
C ASP A 156 3.61 12.75 15.87
N ASP A 157 3.69 13.85 16.61
CA ASP A 157 2.73 14.31 17.65
C ASP A 157 1.38 14.79 17.08
N VAL A 158 0.94 14.25 15.94
CA VAL A 158 -0.33 14.66 15.35
C VAL A 158 -1.45 14.01 16.16
N ALA A 159 -2.28 14.88 16.75
CA ALA A 159 -3.46 14.64 17.60
C ALA A 159 -4.60 13.81 16.93
N HIS A 160 -4.24 12.78 16.20
CA HIS A 160 -5.16 11.81 15.65
C HIS A 160 -5.08 10.60 16.56
N THR A 161 -6.11 10.49 17.40
CA THR A 161 -6.65 9.29 18.04
C THR A 161 -6.18 8.96 19.45
N ASP A 162 -7.03 9.32 20.43
CA ASP A 162 -7.12 8.75 21.79
C ASP A 162 -7.30 7.21 21.82
N ALA A 163 -7.32 6.55 20.66
CA ALA A 163 -7.52 5.10 20.50
C ALA A 163 -6.20 4.31 20.40
N TRP A 164 -5.04 4.97 20.32
CA TRP A 164 -3.75 4.32 20.05
C TRP A 164 -2.71 4.95 20.97
N ALA A 165 -2.59 4.43 22.20
CA ALA A 165 -1.71 5.02 23.19
C ALA A 165 -0.24 4.84 22.77
N PRO A 166 0.49 5.92 22.49
CA PRO A 166 1.90 5.82 22.18
C PRO A 166 2.73 5.45 23.42
N LEU A 167 3.76 4.65 23.21
CA LEU A 167 4.85 4.50 24.19
C LEU A 167 5.80 5.68 23.99
N GLU A 168 5.50 6.80 24.63
CA GLU A 168 6.33 8.01 24.51
C GLU A 168 7.55 7.95 25.44
N SER A 169 8.70 8.30 24.89
CA SER A 169 9.92 8.57 25.66
C SER A 169 10.60 9.81 25.05
N PRO A 170 11.11 10.76 25.84
CA PRO A 170 11.73 11.98 25.32
C PRO A 170 12.85 11.65 24.31
N GLY A 171 12.75 12.19 23.10
CA GLY A 171 13.72 11.97 22.01
C GLY A 171 13.53 10.69 21.19
N ARG A 172 12.52 9.86 21.51
CA ARG A 172 12.19 8.63 20.79
C ARG A 172 10.72 8.66 20.36
N ARG A 173 10.47 8.69 19.06
CA ARG A 173 9.11 8.63 18.50
C ARG A 173 8.79 7.19 18.13
N VAL A 174 8.53 6.39 19.15
CA VAL A 174 8.22 4.97 19.01
C VAL A 174 6.71 4.79 19.08
N ARG A 175 6.18 3.98 18.17
CA ARG A 175 4.78 3.51 18.17
C ARG A 175 4.77 1.99 18.10
N VAL A 176 4.04 1.38 19.02
CA VAL A 176 3.85 -0.07 19.11
C VAL A 176 2.35 -0.32 18.99
N LEU A 177 1.91 -0.84 17.86
CA LEU A 177 0.50 -1.03 17.52
C LEU A 177 0.20 -2.52 17.39
N ASN A 178 -0.86 -3.00 18.04
CA ASN A 178 -1.27 -4.41 17.95
C ASN A 178 -0.07 -5.36 18.14
N SER A 179 0.81 -5.09 19.10
CA SER A 179 2.09 -5.80 19.21
C SER A 179 2.44 -6.02 20.68
N ARG A 180 3.20 -7.08 20.91
CA ARG A 180 3.79 -7.42 22.21
C ARG A 180 5.31 -7.30 22.11
N VAL A 181 5.92 -6.62 23.08
CA VAL A 181 7.39 -6.43 23.16
C VAL A 181 7.85 -6.76 24.57
N ASP A 182 8.24 -8.01 24.79
CA ASP A 182 8.54 -8.52 26.13
C ASP A 182 9.96 -8.18 26.60
N ALA A 183 10.90 -8.09 25.66
CA ALA A 183 12.33 -8.00 25.96
C ALA A 183 12.87 -6.57 26.09
N GLY A 184 12.00 -5.56 26.11
CA GLY A 184 12.40 -4.15 26.01
C GLY A 184 12.75 -3.74 24.57
N LEU A 185 13.06 -2.46 24.38
CA LEU A 185 13.31 -1.86 23.07
C LEU A 185 14.59 -1.02 23.08
N GLU A 186 15.55 -1.41 22.24
CA GLU A 186 16.78 -0.64 22.00
C GLU A 186 16.64 0.21 20.73
N CYS A 187 16.40 1.50 20.93
CA CYS A 187 16.33 2.50 19.87
C CYS A 187 17.19 3.70 20.27
N PRO A 188 18.38 3.89 19.69
CA PRO A 188 19.28 4.98 20.07
C PRO A 188 18.72 6.35 19.68
N SER A 189 17.97 6.46 18.57
CA SER A 189 17.32 7.70 18.11
C SER A 189 16.32 7.44 17.00
N GLY A 190 15.43 8.40 16.72
CA GLY A 190 14.60 8.42 15.52
C GLY A 190 13.17 7.94 15.72
N ARG A 191 12.50 7.65 14.60
CA ARG A 191 11.12 7.16 14.55
C ARG A 191 11.09 5.65 14.41
N VAL A 192 10.19 4.98 15.12
CA VAL A 192 10.02 3.53 15.01
C VAL A 192 8.54 3.21 15.02
N LEU A 193 8.11 2.40 14.07
CA LEU A 193 6.80 1.76 14.04
C LEU A 193 6.97 0.25 14.19
N ILE A 194 6.35 -0.34 15.20
CA ILE A 194 6.22 -1.79 15.38
C ILE A 194 4.73 -2.12 15.30
N GLU A 195 4.33 -2.99 14.38
CA GLU A 195 2.94 -3.36 14.16
C GLU A 195 2.76 -4.88 14.05
N SER A 196 1.65 -5.41 14.60
CA SER A 196 1.24 -6.82 14.46
C SER A 196 2.37 -7.82 14.77
N SER A 197 3.19 -7.54 15.78
CA SER A 197 4.42 -8.29 16.08
C SER A 197 4.42 -8.84 17.52
N ASP A 198 4.93 -10.06 17.72
CA ASP A 198 5.12 -10.70 19.02
C ASP A 198 6.63 -10.91 19.25
N LEU A 199 7.28 -9.93 19.89
CA LEU A 199 8.72 -9.87 20.03
C LEU A 199 9.17 -10.45 21.37
N ALA A 200 9.65 -11.71 21.31
CA ALA A 200 10.28 -12.40 22.43
C ALA A 200 11.71 -11.91 22.73
N ARG A 201 12.36 -11.22 21.77
CA ARG A 201 13.72 -10.66 21.87
C ARG A 201 13.71 -9.17 21.58
N ALA A 202 14.59 -8.43 22.24
CA ALA A 202 14.67 -6.98 22.09
C ALA A 202 15.20 -6.67 20.69
N PRO A 203 14.48 -5.91 19.86
CA PRO A 203 15.00 -5.53 18.56
C PRO A 203 16.02 -4.40 18.71
N VAL A 204 17.00 -4.37 17.81
CA VAL A 204 17.99 -3.31 17.66
C VAL A 204 17.61 -2.46 16.45
N LEU A 205 17.06 -1.28 16.70
CA LEU A 205 16.49 -0.43 15.65
C LEU A 205 17.23 0.91 15.61
N SER A 206 17.93 1.20 14.52
CA SER A 206 18.81 2.39 14.43
C SER A 206 18.08 3.70 14.09
N GLY A 207 16.76 3.67 13.96
CA GLY A 207 15.89 4.83 13.72
C GLY A 207 15.31 4.86 12.30
N ASP A 208 14.16 5.50 12.16
CA ASP A 208 13.38 5.49 10.94
C ASP A 208 13.05 4.06 10.45
N ASN A 209 12.61 3.22 11.39
CA ASN A 209 12.36 1.81 11.16
C ASN A 209 10.86 1.46 11.18
N ILE A 210 10.50 0.48 10.34
CA ILE A 210 9.15 -0.11 10.29
C ILE A 210 9.29 -1.63 10.47
N LEU A 211 8.63 -2.18 11.47
CA LEU A 211 8.67 -3.60 11.79
C LEU A 211 7.24 -4.14 11.83
N VAL A 212 6.92 -5.10 10.97
CA VAL A 212 5.55 -5.63 10.86
C VAL A 212 5.54 -7.15 10.86
N GLY A 213 4.60 -7.75 11.60
CA GLY A 213 4.27 -9.17 11.45
C GLY A 213 5.27 -10.13 12.08
N VAL A 214 6.16 -9.69 12.98
CA VAL A 214 7.20 -10.58 13.54
C VAL A 214 6.54 -11.66 14.39
N PRO A 215 6.72 -12.95 14.06
CA PRO A 215 6.16 -14.04 14.82
C PRO A 215 7.02 -14.34 16.06
N PRO A 216 6.41 -14.89 17.12
CA PRO A 216 7.10 -15.22 18.36
C PRO A 216 8.07 -16.40 18.22
N GLU A 217 7.93 -17.22 17.17
CA GLU A 217 8.84 -18.31 16.85
C GLU A 217 10.19 -17.82 16.30
N LEU A 218 10.34 -16.52 15.99
CA LEU A 218 11.62 -15.96 15.58
C LEU A 218 12.61 -15.98 16.75
N GLU A 219 13.67 -16.78 16.63
CA GLU A 219 14.67 -16.92 17.71
C GLU A 219 15.68 -15.76 17.73
N ALA A 220 16.00 -15.21 16.55
CA ALA A 220 16.95 -14.11 16.40
C ALA A 220 16.32 -12.77 16.78
N ALA A 221 17.13 -11.88 17.38
CA ALA A 221 16.74 -10.48 17.56
C ALA A 221 16.67 -9.79 16.19
N VAL A 222 15.59 -9.06 15.92
CA VAL A 222 15.49 -8.24 14.72
C VAL A 222 16.50 -7.09 14.83
N SER A 223 17.36 -6.94 13.84
CA SER A 223 18.31 -5.82 13.75
C SER A 223 18.09 -5.08 12.44
N LEU A 224 17.73 -3.79 12.53
CA LEU A 224 17.52 -2.94 11.36
C LEU A 224 18.40 -1.69 11.41
N PRO A 225 19.13 -1.39 10.32
CA PRO A 225 19.83 -0.12 10.16
C PRO A 225 18.83 1.00 9.92
N ALA A 226 19.31 2.25 9.98
CA ALA A 226 18.42 3.40 9.90
C ALA A 226 17.74 3.49 8.52
N GLY A 227 16.44 3.81 8.49
CA GLY A 227 15.67 3.94 7.24
C GLY A 227 15.26 2.60 6.60
N TRP A 228 15.34 1.49 7.34
CA TRP A 228 14.92 0.17 6.87
C TRP A 228 13.65 -0.31 7.55
N GLY A 229 12.84 -1.04 6.81
CA GLY A 229 11.71 -1.79 7.33
C GLY A 229 11.77 -3.27 6.96
N VAL A 230 11.00 -4.06 7.70
CA VAL A 230 10.74 -5.46 7.37
C VAL A 230 9.28 -5.81 7.66
N VAL A 231 8.68 -6.55 6.74
CA VAL A 231 7.35 -7.15 6.90
C VAL A 231 7.50 -8.66 6.84
N CYS A 232 7.18 -9.34 7.92
CA CYS A 232 7.19 -10.80 8.02
C CYS A 232 5.79 -11.34 7.67
N LEU A 233 5.71 -12.22 6.67
CA LEU A 233 4.45 -12.76 6.15
C LEU A 233 4.46 -14.29 6.24
N PRO A 234 3.43 -14.90 6.85
CA PRO A 234 3.20 -16.32 6.71
C PRO A 234 2.73 -16.59 5.28
N ILE A 235 3.34 -17.56 4.62
CA ILE A 235 3.02 -17.92 3.24
C ILE A 235 2.86 -19.43 3.10
N THR A 236 2.18 -19.83 2.03
CA THR A 236 2.25 -21.19 1.50
C THR A 236 3.34 -21.25 0.45
N ASP A 237 4.36 -22.10 0.66
CA ASP A 237 5.45 -22.26 -0.30
C ASP A 237 5.00 -22.98 -1.59
N ARG A 238 5.90 -23.08 -2.57
CA ARG A 238 5.59 -23.73 -3.86
C ARG A 238 5.30 -25.23 -3.76
N SER A 239 5.70 -25.87 -2.66
CA SER A 239 5.38 -27.28 -2.37
C SER A 239 4.03 -27.45 -1.66
N GLY A 240 3.35 -26.33 -1.32
CA GLY A 240 2.13 -26.34 -0.52
C GLY A 240 2.38 -26.38 0.99
N GLY A 241 3.64 -26.23 1.41
CA GLY A 241 4.05 -26.25 2.81
C GLY A 241 3.86 -24.89 3.50
N GLU A 242 3.74 -24.92 4.83
CA GLU A 242 3.74 -23.71 5.64
C GLU A 242 5.15 -23.13 5.72
N ALA A 243 5.29 -21.87 5.33
CA ALA A 243 6.54 -21.13 5.45
C ALA A 243 6.29 -19.71 5.94
N TRP A 244 7.37 -18.98 6.13
CA TRP A 244 7.41 -17.54 6.33
C TRP A 244 8.36 -16.91 5.32
N THR A 245 8.11 -15.66 5.00
CA THR A 245 9.08 -14.82 4.30
C THR A 245 9.16 -13.48 5.00
N ALA A 246 10.31 -12.84 4.93
CA ALA A 246 10.49 -11.50 5.44
C ALA A 246 10.85 -10.59 4.27
N VAL A 247 10.06 -9.55 4.04
CA VAL A 247 10.27 -8.57 2.99
C VAL A 247 11.00 -7.39 3.60
N CYS A 248 12.32 -7.32 3.44
CA CYS A 248 13.09 -6.14 3.84
C CYS A 248 13.06 -5.06 2.76
N PHE A 249 13.00 -3.79 3.16
CA PHE A 249 12.93 -2.65 2.26
C PHE A 249 13.48 -1.37 2.89
N GLY A 250 13.88 -0.42 2.06
CA GLY A 250 14.11 0.96 2.46
C GLY A 250 12.79 1.73 2.53
N ILE A 251 12.65 2.64 3.50
CA ILE A 251 11.44 3.46 3.68
C ILE A 251 11.11 4.38 2.49
N ASP A 252 12.06 4.59 1.58
CA ASP A 252 11.89 5.35 0.34
C ASP A 252 11.60 4.48 -0.90
N ASP A 253 11.61 3.15 -0.77
CA ASP A 253 11.35 2.26 -1.89
C ASP A 253 9.85 2.25 -2.27
N ASP A 254 9.54 2.40 -3.56
CA ASP A 254 8.16 2.45 -4.09
C ASP A 254 7.67 1.14 -4.73
N PHE A 255 8.58 0.18 -4.88
CA PHE A 255 8.42 -1.12 -5.52
C PHE A 255 7.96 -1.17 -6.98
N LYS A 256 7.66 -0.02 -7.59
CA LYS A 256 6.97 0.09 -8.88
C LYS A 256 7.83 0.75 -9.94
N THR A 257 8.78 1.59 -9.55
CA THR A 257 9.71 2.22 -10.47
C THR A 257 10.72 1.18 -10.94
N ALA A 258 10.84 1.02 -12.26
CA ALA A 258 11.77 0.06 -12.84
C ALA A 258 13.22 0.50 -12.60
N MET A 259 14.14 -0.47 -12.52
CA MET A 259 15.57 -0.24 -12.31
C MET A 259 16.15 0.80 -13.27
N HIS A 260 15.88 0.67 -14.57
CA HIS A 260 16.36 1.60 -15.60
C HIS A 260 15.78 3.02 -15.49
N ALA A 261 14.67 3.17 -14.77
CA ALA A 261 13.97 4.44 -14.55
C ALA A 261 14.29 5.05 -13.17
N GLY A 262 15.27 4.51 -12.44
CA GLY A 262 15.70 5.01 -11.14
C GLY A 262 15.02 4.36 -9.95
N GLY A 263 14.47 3.15 -10.10
CA GLY A 263 13.92 2.38 -8.98
C GLY A 263 14.97 2.11 -7.90
N THR A 264 14.53 2.06 -6.64
CA THR A 264 15.40 1.89 -5.48
C THR A 264 15.17 0.59 -4.73
N PHE A 265 16.21 0.15 -4.02
CA PHE A 265 16.18 -0.92 -3.04
C PHE A 265 17.06 -0.56 -1.84
N GLY A 266 16.51 -0.61 -0.64
CA GLY A 266 17.22 -0.22 0.57
C GLY A 266 17.57 1.27 0.60
N ASN A 267 16.72 2.12 -0.02
CA ASN A 267 16.94 3.55 -0.23
C ASN A 267 18.11 3.90 -1.18
N ARG A 268 18.56 2.96 -2.01
CA ARG A 268 19.64 3.17 -2.99
C ARG A 268 19.21 2.70 -4.37
N ALA A 269 19.87 3.14 -5.44
CA ALA A 269 19.54 2.67 -6.77
C ALA A 269 19.68 1.14 -6.86
N ILE A 270 18.70 0.47 -7.47
CA ILE A 270 18.69 -1.00 -7.59
C ILE A 270 19.98 -1.50 -8.26
N GLY A 271 20.46 -0.80 -9.30
CA GLY A 271 21.69 -1.15 -10.01
C GLY A 271 22.92 -1.26 -9.10
N ASP A 272 23.13 -0.25 -8.25
CA ASP A 272 24.26 -0.21 -7.30
C ASP A 272 24.17 -1.36 -6.29
N VAL A 273 22.95 -1.68 -5.83
CA VAL A 273 22.72 -2.80 -4.89
C VAL A 273 23.06 -4.14 -5.54
N LEU A 274 22.66 -4.35 -6.80
CA LEU A 274 22.99 -5.58 -7.51
C LEU A 274 24.49 -5.72 -7.77
N GLU A 275 25.16 -4.64 -8.16
CA GLU A 275 26.61 -4.62 -8.38
C GLU A 275 27.37 -4.97 -7.10
N GLU A 276 27.04 -4.33 -5.97
CA GLU A 276 27.64 -4.62 -4.67
C GLU A 276 27.38 -6.06 -4.21
N ALA A 277 26.17 -6.56 -4.47
CA ALA A 277 25.78 -7.93 -4.12
C ALA A 277 26.43 -8.98 -5.04
N GLY A 278 27.04 -8.58 -6.16
CA GLY A 278 27.60 -9.48 -7.18
C GLY A 278 26.52 -10.22 -7.97
N LEU A 279 25.39 -9.57 -8.22
CA LEU A 279 24.21 -10.13 -8.87
C LEU A 279 23.99 -9.54 -10.26
N GLU A 280 23.70 -10.41 -11.22
CA GLU A 280 23.24 -10.02 -12.54
C GLU A 280 21.72 -9.87 -12.57
N ALA A 281 21.21 -8.91 -13.35
CA ALA A 281 19.77 -8.69 -13.46
C ALA A 281 18.99 -9.96 -13.87
N GLY A 282 19.56 -10.81 -14.73
CA GLY A 282 18.93 -12.08 -15.14
C GLY A 282 18.76 -13.09 -14.00
N GLN A 283 19.53 -12.98 -12.91
CA GLN A 283 19.38 -13.83 -11.72
C GLN A 283 18.28 -13.34 -10.79
N VAL A 284 17.99 -12.04 -10.81
CA VAL A 284 16.95 -11.38 -10.00
C VAL A 284 15.59 -11.43 -10.70
N TRP A 285 15.56 -11.26 -12.03
CA TRP A 285 14.36 -11.36 -12.87
C TRP A 285 14.50 -12.50 -13.89
N PRO A 286 14.41 -13.78 -13.45
CA PRO A 286 14.53 -14.91 -14.36
C PRO A 286 13.35 -14.95 -15.34
N GLY A 287 13.64 -15.14 -16.62
CA GLY A 287 12.61 -15.20 -17.68
C GLY A 287 12.18 -13.85 -18.23
N ALA A 288 12.63 -12.73 -17.65
CA ALA A 288 12.61 -11.42 -18.31
C ALA A 288 13.64 -11.44 -19.45
N MET A 289 13.29 -12.10 -20.56
CA MET A 289 14.13 -12.17 -21.75
C MET A 289 14.55 -10.77 -22.18
N ALA A 290 15.87 -10.53 -22.11
CA ALA A 290 16.64 -9.61 -22.94
C ALA A 290 15.82 -8.50 -23.64
N GLY A 291 15.45 -7.47 -22.87
CA GLY A 291 15.12 -6.16 -23.43
C GLY A 291 13.77 -6.00 -24.15
N ARG A 292 12.71 -6.76 -23.83
CA ARG A 292 11.39 -6.52 -24.46
C ARG A 292 10.23 -6.03 -23.59
N VAL A 293 10.37 -5.90 -22.27
CA VAL A 293 9.50 -5.00 -21.49
C VAL A 293 10.33 -4.37 -20.38
N ALA A 294 10.83 -3.17 -20.60
CA ALA A 294 11.61 -2.42 -19.61
C ALA A 294 10.82 -2.17 -18.30
N GLY A 295 9.48 -2.28 -18.34
CA GLY A 295 8.58 -2.11 -17.20
C GLY A 295 8.59 -3.23 -16.15
N ASP A 296 9.18 -4.40 -16.42
CA ASP A 296 9.10 -5.57 -15.52
C ASP A 296 10.31 -5.76 -14.60
N GLN A 297 11.28 -4.83 -14.58
CA GLN A 297 12.44 -4.89 -13.68
C GLN A 297 12.25 -3.98 -12.45
N THR A 298 11.21 -4.26 -11.67
CA THR A 298 10.86 -3.52 -10.46
C THR A 298 11.10 -4.41 -9.23
N LEU A 299 11.08 -3.87 -8.01
CA LEU A 299 11.10 -4.73 -6.82
C LEU A 299 9.83 -5.58 -6.70
N TRP A 300 8.70 -5.14 -7.27
CA TRP A 300 7.46 -5.93 -7.32
C TRP A 300 7.67 -7.30 -7.95
N THR A 301 8.50 -7.36 -9.01
CA THR A 301 8.78 -8.57 -9.80
C THR A 301 10.12 -9.21 -9.50
N ALA A 302 10.98 -8.57 -8.69
CA ALA A 302 12.31 -9.06 -8.36
C ALA A 302 12.24 -10.28 -7.43
N ARG A 303 12.84 -11.41 -7.82
CA ARG A 303 12.89 -12.63 -6.99
C ARG A 303 14.02 -12.54 -5.98
N LEU A 304 13.74 -11.88 -4.85
CA LEU A 304 14.71 -11.59 -3.79
C LEU A 304 14.47 -12.37 -2.50
N TRP A 305 13.22 -12.69 -2.20
CA TRP A 305 12.82 -13.18 -0.87
C TRP A 305 12.70 -14.70 -0.83
N THR A 306 13.27 -15.31 0.20
CA THR A 306 13.35 -16.77 0.34
C THR A 306 12.37 -17.26 1.41
N PRO A 307 11.44 -18.18 1.10
CA PRO A 307 10.65 -18.88 2.09
C PRO A 307 11.53 -19.66 3.08
N ALA A 308 11.23 -19.57 4.37
CA ALA A 308 11.93 -20.28 5.43
C ALA A 308 11.00 -20.62 6.59
N ALA A 309 11.48 -21.40 7.55
CA ALA A 309 10.80 -21.55 8.83
C ALA A 309 10.79 -20.20 9.59
N ALA A 310 9.78 -19.98 10.43
CA ALA A 310 9.60 -18.74 11.20
C ALA A 310 10.87 -18.34 11.98
N ARG A 311 11.53 -19.33 12.58
CA ARG A 311 12.77 -19.17 13.36
C ARG A 311 13.97 -18.66 12.54
N ASP A 312 14.00 -18.94 11.24
CA ASP A 312 15.18 -18.77 10.38
C ASP A 312 15.01 -17.65 9.34
N MET A 313 13.81 -17.07 9.19
CA MET A 313 13.51 -16.17 8.07
C MET A 313 14.34 -14.88 8.03
N LEU A 314 14.91 -14.43 9.17
CA LEU A 314 15.82 -13.27 9.25
C LEU A 314 17.30 -13.69 9.34
N ALA A 315 17.68 -14.83 8.76
CA ALA A 315 19.08 -15.26 8.72
C ALA A 315 20.02 -14.16 8.15
N PRO A 316 21.28 -14.10 8.60
CA PRO A 316 22.21 -13.02 8.22
C PRO A 316 22.66 -13.06 6.74
N ASP A 317 22.50 -14.19 6.06
CA ASP A 317 23.01 -14.42 4.70
C ASP A 317 22.04 -13.94 3.60
N ARG A 318 21.43 -12.78 3.76
CA ARG A 318 20.41 -12.29 2.81
C ARG A 318 20.92 -11.16 1.94
N VAL A 319 20.54 -11.18 0.66
CA VAL A 319 20.88 -10.13 -0.33
C VAL A 319 20.22 -8.80 -0.05
N ASP A 320 19.15 -8.81 0.74
CA ASP A 320 18.40 -7.62 1.08
C ASP A 320 18.86 -6.98 2.39
N ALA A 321 19.95 -7.47 2.98
CA ALA A 321 20.66 -6.74 4.02
C ALA A 321 21.62 -5.71 3.38
N PRO A 322 21.68 -4.47 3.90
CA PRO A 322 22.56 -3.45 3.33
C PRO A 322 24.04 -3.86 3.38
N GLY A 323 24.72 -3.74 2.24
CA GLY A 323 26.12 -4.11 2.08
C GLY A 323 26.38 -5.62 2.03
N ALA A 324 25.34 -6.45 2.02
CA ALA A 324 25.51 -7.90 1.92
C ALA A 324 25.85 -8.33 0.48
N ARG A 325 26.79 -9.28 0.39
CA ARG A 325 26.98 -10.04 -0.86
C ARG A 325 25.97 -11.16 -0.93
N ALA A 326 25.57 -11.54 -2.15
CA ALA A 326 24.74 -12.72 -2.32
C ALA A 326 25.46 -13.97 -1.79
N PRO A 327 24.83 -14.77 -0.92
CA PRO A 327 25.46 -15.97 -0.40
C PRO A 327 25.67 -17.00 -1.51
N GLY A 328 26.57 -17.95 -1.26
CA GLY A 328 26.77 -19.08 -2.14
C GLY A 328 25.46 -19.84 -2.38
N GLY A 329 25.13 -20.12 -3.65
CA GLY A 329 23.89 -20.81 -4.00
C GLY A 329 22.63 -19.94 -3.98
N TRP A 330 22.74 -18.62 -3.69
CA TRP A 330 21.60 -17.70 -3.68
C TRP A 330 20.76 -17.82 -4.95
N ALA A 331 21.40 -17.80 -6.12
CA ALA A 331 20.74 -17.85 -7.42
C ALA A 331 19.97 -19.16 -7.67
N ALA A 332 20.31 -20.25 -6.96
CA ALA A 332 19.64 -21.55 -7.04
C ALA A 332 18.56 -21.74 -5.95
N ALA A 333 18.50 -20.87 -4.93
CA ALA A 333 17.49 -20.95 -3.88
C ALA A 333 16.07 -20.73 -4.44
N ASP A 334 15.06 -21.26 -3.76
CA ASP A 334 13.67 -20.98 -4.08
C ASP A 334 13.33 -19.54 -3.65
N ARG A 335 13.33 -18.62 -4.62
CA ARG A 335 13.08 -17.19 -4.38
C ARG A 335 11.76 -16.76 -4.99
N LEU A 336 11.08 -15.90 -4.26
CA LEU A 336 9.81 -15.30 -4.62
C LEU A 336 9.98 -13.81 -4.89
N SER A 337 9.21 -13.32 -5.83
CA SER A 337 8.92 -11.89 -6.01
C SER A 337 7.87 -11.41 -5.03
N LEU A 338 7.73 -10.09 -4.84
CA LEU A 338 6.72 -9.54 -3.94
C LEU A 338 5.32 -9.89 -4.46
N HIS A 339 5.12 -9.86 -5.78
CA HIS A 339 3.90 -10.36 -6.40
C HIS A 339 3.59 -11.81 -5.98
N GLU A 340 4.57 -12.72 -6.08
CA GLU A 340 4.38 -14.12 -5.68
C GLU A 340 4.12 -14.25 -4.18
N VAL A 341 4.82 -13.47 -3.33
CA VAL A 341 4.59 -13.42 -1.88
C VAL A 341 3.16 -12.99 -1.56
N MET A 342 2.67 -11.92 -2.18
CA MET A 342 1.33 -11.39 -1.92
C MET A 342 0.22 -12.37 -2.30
N VAL A 343 0.43 -13.16 -3.36
CA VAL A 343 -0.51 -14.21 -3.77
C VAL A 343 -0.48 -15.42 -2.82
N SER A 344 0.65 -15.69 -2.18
CA SER A 344 0.83 -16.87 -1.33
C SER A 344 0.60 -16.62 0.17
N VAL A 345 0.24 -15.39 0.58
CA VAL A 345 -0.01 -15.06 1.99
C VAL A 345 -1.10 -15.96 2.59
N ASP A 346 -0.76 -16.62 3.69
CA ASP A 346 -1.71 -17.33 4.52
C ASP A 346 -2.43 -16.34 5.46
N HIS A 347 -3.63 -15.94 5.04
CA HIS A 347 -4.44 -14.97 5.75
C HIS A 347 -4.92 -15.49 7.10
N ALA A 348 -5.14 -16.80 7.26
CA ALA A 348 -5.58 -17.38 8.51
C ALA A 348 -4.47 -17.28 9.57
N ARG A 349 -3.22 -17.58 9.18
CA ARG A 349 -2.05 -17.44 10.06
C ARG A 349 -1.75 -15.98 10.40
N LEU A 350 -1.94 -15.06 9.45
CA LEU A 350 -1.80 -13.62 9.70
C LEU A 350 -2.84 -13.10 10.71
N LEU A 351 -4.10 -13.53 10.59
CA LEU A 351 -5.15 -13.21 11.56
C LEU A 351 -4.88 -13.85 12.92
N ALA A 352 -4.41 -15.09 12.96
CA ALA A 352 -4.06 -15.78 14.21
C ALA A 352 -2.93 -15.05 14.97
N LEU A 353 -1.92 -14.52 14.27
CA LEU A 353 -0.87 -13.70 14.89
C LEU A 353 -1.47 -12.43 15.50
N ARG A 354 -2.34 -11.72 14.77
CA ARG A 354 -3.03 -10.52 15.26
C ARG A 354 -3.89 -10.81 16.50
N ASP A 355 -4.66 -11.88 16.47
CA ASP A 355 -5.55 -12.24 17.58
C ASP A 355 -4.74 -12.64 18.83
N ARG A 356 -3.58 -13.27 18.64
CA ARG A 356 -2.63 -13.57 19.72
C ARG A 356 -2.09 -12.32 20.40
N VAL A 357 -1.63 -11.32 19.63
CA VAL A 357 -1.03 -10.08 20.18
C VAL A 357 -2.06 -9.15 20.82
N LEU A 358 -3.32 -9.23 20.39
CA LEU A 358 -4.43 -8.47 21.00
C LEU A 358 -4.99 -9.11 22.29
N GLY A 359 -4.48 -10.28 22.68
CA GLY A 359 -5.05 -11.08 23.76
C GLY A 359 -6.34 -11.73 23.30
N GLY A 360 -6.25 -13.00 22.90
CA GLY A 360 -7.40 -13.79 22.46
C GLY A 360 -8.57 -13.66 23.45
N ALA A 361 -9.76 -13.41 22.93
CA ALA A 361 -11.01 -13.44 23.68
C ALA A 361 -11.23 -14.80 24.36
#